data_AF-A0AAP9KBK5-F1
#
_entry.id   AF-A0AAP9KBK5-F1
#
_cell.length_a   1.000
_cell.length_b   1.000
_cell.length_c   1.000
_cell.angle_alpha   90.00
_cell.angle_beta   90.00
_cell.angle_gamma   90.00
#
_symmetry.space_group_name_H-M   'P 1'
#
loop_
_entity.id
_entity.type
_entity.pdbx_description
1 polymer ?
#
loop_
_entity_poly.entity_id
_entity_poly.type
_entity_poly.pdbx_seq_one_letter_code
_entity_poly.pdbx_strand_id
1 'polypeptide(L)'
;MTKKYWIAGALGVCLMASYWLSDEQTAAAAANIEPAQNGLDKRKTSQGERTSLIEVKQALTSSVLERNNDLAFEKALESTLSDQPEQVQDAFGSSVVNYSGDLTQTYVSSNANNDATNNGKPIINLAVEQQLQTIIFGWELTQNNPINYSLGLEQLFEDPEGDLLTTRIWLENANGLSVLNQGQIMLQGAPKAFDQTTYLAVSARDDHHGTEDHAWVTTRFELPAVTEEQNDTEHPLIDGIVYRLESTTLLGGKKYAYEVVYCEAFKFVEEEVFYAASNNKTRCPEEHELKKVGQYQISDESLIVQANGSQQIWTTKKVYTSRVHKETENYFITVFDDNRFESYTMQKNKRSMEERLNVNTGEKLYQTTLFDLLIPTAGGYRLATASNYIFDRNFAQDGEWYDSFDSDLNVVTSYSDLFGHEMCPFWDVSIIAGEGMFSDIISYSDKADCQTAPKLSTYAFVIFNNDYHPNDVFLHGETYSYILRPLPQYASEVEEFKINMIYHDPIGTKTTQKLTKNSK
;
A
#
# COMPACT_ATOMS: atom_id res chain seq x y z
N MET A 1 18.29 -65.09 -9.58
CA MET A 1 18.22 -64.17 -10.73
C MET A 1 18.91 -62.88 -10.29
N THR A 2 20.04 -62.37 -10.80
CA THR A 2 20.52 -62.08 -12.19
C THR A 2 19.64 -61.07 -12.92
N LYS A 3 20.13 -59.94 -13.45
CA LYS A 3 21.49 -59.60 -13.94
C LYS A 3 22.13 -58.32 -13.32
N LYS A 4 23.37 -57.98 -13.73
CA LYS A 4 24.19 -56.80 -13.35
C LYS A 4 24.39 -55.83 -14.54
N TYR A 5 24.53 -54.52 -14.26
CA TYR A 5 25.28 -53.44 -14.98
C TYR A 5 25.50 -52.27 -13.97
N TRP A 6 26.61 -51.53 -13.79
CA TRP A 6 28.01 -51.56 -14.30
C TRP A 6 28.18 -51.10 -15.77
N ILE A 7 29.09 -50.16 -16.15
CA ILE A 7 30.39 -49.71 -15.59
C ILE A 7 30.71 -48.21 -15.92
N ALA A 8 31.48 -47.52 -15.02
CA ALA A 8 32.38 -46.32 -15.15
C ALA A 8 31.98 -45.06 -16.00
N GLY A 9 32.58 -43.87 -15.82
CA GLY A 9 33.69 -43.40 -14.94
C GLY A 9 33.65 -41.85 -14.75
N ALA A 10 34.30 -41.26 -13.74
CA ALA A 10 35.70 -40.75 -13.75
C ALA A 10 35.93 -39.63 -14.80
N LEU A 11 36.44 -38.41 -14.53
CA LEU A 11 37.14 -37.72 -13.41
C LEU A 11 36.82 -36.19 -13.53
N GLY A 12 37.18 -35.27 -12.61
CA GLY A 12 37.98 -35.32 -11.38
C GLY A 12 38.03 -33.93 -10.69
N VAL A 13 38.83 -33.78 -9.63
CA VAL A 13 38.88 -32.56 -8.78
C VAL A 13 40.16 -31.75 -9.00
N CYS A 14 40.03 -30.43 -9.23
CA CYS A 14 40.99 -29.37 -8.91
C CYS A 14 40.16 -28.09 -8.66
N LEU A 15 40.16 -27.47 -7.48
CA LEU A 15 41.21 -26.81 -6.69
C LEU A 15 41.27 -25.29 -6.93
N MET A 16 41.04 -24.60 -5.82
CA MET A 16 40.85 -23.16 -5.62
C MET A 16 42.06 -22.26 -5.95
N ALA A 17 41.72 -21.09 -6.50
CA ALA A 17 42.18 -19.75 -6.08
C ALA A 17 43.62 -19.24 -6.38
N SER A 18 43.73 -17.92 -6.19
CA SER A 18 44.92 -17.04 -6.18
C SER A 18 45.49 -16.56 -7.54
N TYR A 19 45.85 -15.29 -7.74
CA TYR A 19 45.44 -14.01 -7.10
C TYR A 19 46.08 -12.81 -7.88
N TRP A 20 45.61 -11.58 -7.60
CA TRP A 20 46.35 -10.29 -7.67
C TRP A 20 46.64 -9.55 -9.01
N LEU A 21 46.44 -8.23 -8.93
CA LEU A 21 47.13 -7.09 -9.58
C LEU A 21 46.96 -6.82 -11.09
N SER A 22 46.18 -5.76 -11.37
CA SER A 22 46.72 -4.57 -12.04
C SER A 22 46.12 -3.30 -11.40
N ASP A 23 46.97 -2.43 -10.87
CA ASP A 23 46.61 -1.13 -10.28
C ASP A 23 47.32 -0.04 -11.09
N GLU A 24 46.62 1.00 -11.52
CA GLU A 24 47.25 2.19 -12.11
C GLU A 24 46.43 3.45 -11.81
N GLN A 25 47.08 4.41 -11.17
CA GLN A 25 46.47 5.64 -10.67
C GLN A 25 46.49 6.74 -11.73
N THR A 26 45.40 7.52 -11.81
CA THR A 26 45.51 8.95 -12.18
C THR A 26 44.71 9.81 -11.20
N ALA A 27 45.42 10.65 -10.46
CA ALA A 27 44.83 11.72 -9.67
C ALA A 27 44.99 13.05 -10.41
N ALA A 28 43.90 13.79 -10.56
CA ALA A 28 43.88 15.18 -11.03
C ALA A 28 42.86 15.97 -10.20
N ALA A 29 43.08 17.27 -10.03
CA ALA A 29 42.37 18.09 -9.06
C ALA A 29 41.75 19.36 -9.67
N ALA A 30 41.02 20.10 -8.83
CA ALA A 30 40.29 21.34 -9.11
C ALA A 30 38.95 21.16 -9.86
N ALA A 31 37.97 22.06 -9.70
CA ALA A 31 38.00 23.36 -9.02
C ALA A 31 36.76 23.64 -8.16
N ASN A 32 36.88 24.58 -7.22
CA ASN A 32 35.73 25.17 -6.52
C ASN A 32 34.81 25.89 -7.52
N ILE A 33 33.51 25.63 -7.46
CA ILE A 33 32.47 26.56 -7.92
C ILE A 33 31.36 26.56 -6.87
N GLU A 34 31.30 27.60 -6.04
CA GLU A 34 30.03 28.02 -5.43
C GLU A 34 29.19 28.74 -6.49
N PRO A 35 27.87 28.52 -6.48
CA PRO A 35 26.96 29.60 -6.85
C PRO A 35 25.83 29.77 -5.82
N ALA A 36 25.86 30.95 -5.18
CA ALA A 36 24.73 31.75 -4.72
C ALA A 36 23.54 31.08 -4.00
N GLN A 37 23.32 31.50 -2.75
CA GLN A 37 21.99 31.54 -2.15
C GLN A 37 21.02 32.36 -3.03
N ASN A 38 19.87 31.80 -3.41
CA ASN A 38 18.59 32.51 -3.54
C ASN A 38 17.45 31.53 -3.89
N GLY A 39 16.26 31.76 -3.33
CA GLY A 39 15.02 31.03 -3.67
C GLY A 39 14.54 30.05 -2.60
N LEU A 40 13.53 30.46 -1.81
CA LEU A 40 12.66 29.51 -1.12
C LEU A 40 11.60 29.02 -2.12
N ASP A 41 11.88 27.94 -2.84
CA ASP A 41 10.82 27.21 -3.54
C ASP A 41 10.14 26.24 -2.58
N LYS A 42 8.87 26.54 -2.26
CA LYS A 42 8.01 25.61 -1.53
C LYS A 42 7.70 24.43 -2.44
N ARG A 43 8.39 23.29 -2.24
CA ARG A 43 7.90 21.99 -2.74
C ARG A 43 6.48 21.79 -2.22
N LYS A 44 5.48 22.01 -3.08
CA LYS A 44 4.15 21.42 -2.92
C LYS A 44 4.33 19.91 -3.10
N THR A 45 4.44 19.18 -2.00
CA THR A 45 4.11 17.75 -1.99
C THR A 45 2.67 17.62 -2.46
N SER A 46 2.46 16.98 -3.61
CA SER A 46 1.13 16.70 -4.14
C SER A 46 0.48 15.61 -3.30
N GLN A 47 -0.22 16.00 -2.24
CA GLN A 47 -1.16 15.12 -1.54
C GLN A 47 -2.27 14.77 -2.53
N GLY A 48 -2.16 13.61 -3.17
CA GLY A 48 -3.24 13.05 -3.99
C GLY A 48 -4.44 12.78 -3.09
N GLU A 49 -5.61 13.28 -3.48
CA GLU A 49 -6.81 13.18 -2.63
C GLU A 49 -7.31 11.74 -2.57
N ARG A 50 -7.42 11.21 -1.35
CA ARG A 50 -7.79 9.82 -1.05
C ARG A 50 -9.31 9.56 -1.17
N THR A 51 -10.02 10.27 -2.05
CA THR A 51 -11.49 10.43 -2.00
C THR A 51 -12.28 9.13 -2.07
N SER A 52 -12.09 8.25 -3.06
CA SER A 52 -12.96 7.08 -3.30
C SER A 52 -13.25 6.21 -2.07
N LEU A 53 -12.25 5.52 -1.54
CA LEU A 53 -12.38 4.66 -0.36
C LEU A 53 -12.66 5.46 0.92
N ILE A 54 -12.37 6.78 0.95
CA ILE A 54 -12.86 7.67 2.02
C ILE A 54 -14.38 7.87 1.89
N GLU A 55 -14.94 8.05 0.70
CA GLU A 55 -16.39 8.17 0.48
C GLU A 55 -17.10 6.85 0.83
N VAL A 56 -16.52 5.69 0.50
CA VAL A 56 -17.09 4.39 0.93
C VAL A 56 -16.94 4.18 2.45
N LYS A 57 -15.77 4.48 3.04
CA LYS A 57 -15.57 4.45 4.51
C LYS A 57 -16.50 5.45 5.22
N GLN A 58 -16.78 6.61 4.62
CA GLN A 58 -17.78 7.58 5.10
C GLN A 58 -19.22 7.08 4.93
N ALA A 59 -19.57 6.38 3.85
CA ALA A 59 -20.91 5.83 3.67
C ALA A 59 -21.18 4.65 4.65
N LEU A 60 -20.17 3.83 4.91
CA LEU A 60 -20.22 2.77 5.92
C LEU A 60 -20.35 3.36 7.34
N THR A 61 -19.64 4.46 7.66
CA THR A 61 -19.71 5.09 9.00
C THR A 61 -20.86 6.08 9.19
N SER A 62 -21.36 6.74 8.14
CA SER A 62 -22.48 7.70 8.20
C SER A 62 -23.78 7.01 8.60
N SER A 63 -24.09 5.86 8.00
CA SER A 63 -25.24 5.02 8.36
C SER A 63 -25.20 4.54 9.82
N VAL A 64 -24.00 4.44 10.43
CA VAL A 64 -23.82 4.17 11.86
C VAL A 64 -24.04 5.43 12.71
N LEU A 65 -23.63 6.61 12.22
CA LEU A 65 -23.71 7.91 12.90
C LEU A 65 -25.12 8.52 12.90
N GLU A 66 -25.83 8.50 11.77
CA GLU A 66 -27.14 9.17 11.61
C GLU A 66 -28.12 8.77 12.70
N ARG A 67 -28.32 7.46 12.89
CA ARG A 67 -29.25 6.90 13.91
C ARG A 67 -28.74 7.00 15.36
N ASN A 68 -27.52 7.50 15.59
CA ASN A 68 -27.04 7.82 16.94
C ASN A 68 -27.34 9.27 17.33
N ASN A 69 -27.61 10.16 16.37
CA ASN A 69 -27.79 11.59 16.61
C ASN A 69 -29.24 12.01 16.89
N ASP A 70 -30.26 11.23 16.53
CA ASP A 70 -31.68 11.59 16.74
C ASP A 70 -31.98 12.02 18.20
N LEU A 71 -31.49 11.22 19.17
CA LEU A 71 -31.62 11.48 20.62
C LEU A 71 -30.78 12.65 21.15
N ALA A 72 -29.83 13.15 20.37
CA ALA A 72 -29.03 14.33 20.68
C ALA A 72 -29.59 15.59 20.01
N PHE A 73 -30.12 15.46 18.78
CA PHE A 73 -30.61 16.56 17.97
C PHE A 73 -31.93 17.13 18.47
N GLU A 74 -32.94 16.29 18.79
CA GLU A 74 -34.20 16.79 19.40
C GLU A 74 -33.91 17.59 20.69
N LYS A 75 -32.96 17.10 21.49
CA LYS A 75 -32.57 17.69 22.77
C LYS A 75 -31.75 18.98 22.65
N ALA A 76 -31.14 19.22 21.49
CA ALA A 76 -30.53 20.50 21.13
C ALA A 76 -31.58 21.46 20.55
N LEU A 77 -32.49 20.95 19.72
CA LEU A 77 -33.50 21.74 18.99
C LEU A 77 -34.51 22.43 19.92
N GLU A 78 -34.87 21.82 21.06
CA GLU A 78 -35.67 22.47 22.11
C GLU A 78 -34.96 23.67 22.78
N SER A 79 -33.64 23.81 22.63
CA SER A 79 -32.84 24.84 23.33
C SER A 79 -32.56 26.12 22.53
N THR A 80 -32.77 26.11 21.21
CA THR A 80 -32.39 27.22 20.31
C THR A 80 -33.49 27.59 19.30
N LEU A 81 -34.57 28.21 19.79
CA LEU A 81 -35.60 28.84 18.97
C LEU A 81 -35.67 30.36 19.25
N SER A 82 -34.80 31.13 18.59
CA SER A 82 -34.98 32.58 18.41
C SER A 82 -34.27 33.06 17.12
N ASP A 83 -35.02 33.79 16.30
CA ASP A 83 -34.58 34.81 15.34
C ASP A 83 -33.66 34.46 14.13
N GLN A 84 -34.35 34.00 13.09
CA GLN A 84 -34.18 34.34 11.66
C GLN A 84 -32.92 33.92 10.86
N PRO A 85 -33.05 33.73 9.52
CA PRO A 85 -32.01 33.12 8.70
C PRO A 85 -31.14 34.15 7.94
N GLU A 86 -29.86 33.84 7.81
CA GLU A 86 -28.96 34.45 6.83
C GLU A 86 -28.52 33.38 5.80
N GLN A 87 -28.28 33.77 4.55
CA GLN A 87 -28.11 32.82 3.45
C GLN A 87 -26.70 32.21 3.44
N VAL A 88 -26.62 30.87 3.43
CA VAL A 88 -25.44 30.13 2.99
C VAL A 88 -25.75 29.54 1.61
N GLN A 89 -24.88 29.79 0.63
CA GLN A 89 -25.02 29.26 -0.73
C GLN A 89 -24.40 27.86 -0.83
N ASP A 90 -25.02 26.97 -1.62
CA ASP A 90 -24.46 25.67 -1.96
C ASP A 90 -23.08 25.80 -2.64
N ALA A 91 -22.14 24.97 -2.19
CA ALA A 91 -20.77 24.92 -2.70
C ALA A 91 -20.32 23.50 -3.13
N PHE A 92 -21.27 22.60 -3.36
CA PHE A 92 -21.01 21.26 -3.90
C PHE A 92 -21.43 21.16 -5.38
N GLY A 93 -20.55 21.63 -6.26
CA GLY A 93 -20.68 21.49 -7.70
C GLY A 93 -20.44 20.06 -8.16
N SER A 94 -21.45 19.20 -8.01
CA SER A 94 -21.42 17.81 -8.47
C SER A 94 -21.16 17.71 -9.99
N SER A 95 -19.94 17.30 -10.35
CA SER A 95 -19.57 16.90 -11.71
C SER A 95 -19.00 15.48 -11.67
N VAL A 96 -19.84 14.47 -11.90
CA VAL A 96 -19.40 13.10 -12.11
C VAL A 96 -18.72 13.04 -13.48
N VAL A 97 -17.38 13.03 -13.49
CA VAL A 97 -16.58 12.92 -14.71
C VAL A 97 -16.02 11.50 -14.80
N ASN A 98 -16.50 10.74 -15.78
CA ASN A 98 -15.88 9.45 -16.15
C ASN A 98 -14.48 9.74 -16.73
N TYR A 99 -13.44 9.47 -15.95
CA TYR A 99 -12.05 9.66 -16.36
C TYR A 99 -11.52 8.49 -17.20
N SER A 100 -11.95 8.41 -18.47
CA SER A 100 -11.13 7.82 -19.52
C SER A 100 -10.09 8.88 -19.96
N GLY A 101 -9.09 9.13 -19.13
CA GLY A 101 -8.08 10.16 -19.36
C GLY A 101 -6.95 9.70 -20.27
N ASP A 102 -6.67 10.44 -21.35
CA ASP A 102 -5.50 10.24 -22.20
C ASP A 102 -4.19 10.49 -21.42
N LEU A 103 -3.57 9.41 -20.92
CA LEU A 103 -2.35 9.48 -20.12
C LEU A 103 -1.14 9.79 -21.01
N THR A 104 -0.75 11.06 -21.02
CA THR A 104 0.30 11.59 -21.89
C THR A 104 1.67 11.58 -21.21
N GLN A 105 2.69 10.93 -21.81
CA GLN A 105 4.06 10.86 -21.27
C GLN A 105 5.13 11.09 -22.37
N THR A 106 6.13 11.93 -22.07
CA THR A 106 7.28 12.17 -22.98
C THR A 106 8.50 11.34 -22.57
N TYR A 107 9.05 10.56 -23.51
CA TYR A 107 10.26 9.76 -23.34
C TYR A 107 11.50 10.49 -23.85
N VAL A 108 12.60 10.38 -23.10
CA VAL A 108 13.90 10.98 -23.45
C VAL A 108 14.82 9.93 -24.07
N SER A 109 14.77 9.82 -25.40
CA SER A 109 15.89 9.34 -26.20
C SER A 109 16.87 10.50 -26.43
N SER A 110 18.16 10.22 -26.62
CA SER A 110 19.18 11.26 -26.76
C SER A 110 20.20 10.95 -27.87
N ASN A 111 19.86 11.29 -29.11
CA ASN A 111 20.81 11.38 -30.24
C ASN A 111 20.24 12.28 -31.37
N ALA A 112 20.20 13.60 -31.15
CA ALA A 112 19.57 14.53 -32.10
C ALA A 112 20.38 14.74 -33.41
N ASN A 113 20.06 14.01 -34.47
CA ASN A 113 20.59 14.23 -35.82
C ASN A 113 19.67 15.16 -36.63
N ASN A 114 19.96 16.47 -36.58
CA ASN A 114 19.16 17.48 -37.27
C ASN A 114 19.42 17.51 -38.80
N ASP A 115 18.63 16.78 -39.59
CA ASP A 115 18.47 17.00 -41.04
C ASP A 115 17.00 17.27 -41.39
N ALA A 116 16.58 18.51 -41.18
CA ALA A 116 15.18 18.96 -41.07
C ALA A 116 14.39 19.02 -42.40
N THR A 117 14.59 18.05 -43.29
CA THR A 117 13.80 17.88 -44.53
C THR A 117 13.24 16.48 -44.75
N ASN A 118 13.56 15.52 -43.88
CA ASN A 118 13.20 14.11 -44.04
C ASN A 118 12.74 13.41 -42.73
N ASN A 119 12.47 14.15 -41.64
CA ASN A 119 12.02 13.59 -40.36
C ASN A 119 10.91 12.55 -40.57
N GLY A 120 11.14 11.33 -40.10
CA GLY A 120 10.13 10.30 -40.00
C GLY A 120 9.10 10.61 -38.92
N LYS A 121 8.00 9.86 -38.96
CA LYS A 121 7.15 9.67 -37.78
C LYS A 121 7.68 8.47 -36.99
N PRO A 122 7.30 8.32 -35.71
CA PRO A 122 7.75 7.20 -34.89
C PRO A 122 7.26 5.88 -35.50
N ILE A 123 8.16 4.91 -35.62
CA ILE A 123 7.86 3.59 -36.16
C ILE A 123 7.59 2.61 -35.01
N ILE A 124 6.66 1.68 -35.23
CA ILE A 124 6.35 0.61 -34.27
C ILE A 124 7.40 -0.49 -34.43
N ASN A 125 8.05 -0.88 -33.33
CA ASN A 125 8.91 -2.05 -33.30
C ASN A 125 8.04 -3.32 -33.26
N LEU A 126 7.82 -3.92 -34.43
CA LEU A 126 6.96 -5.11 -34.60
C LEU A 126 7.40 -6.33 -33.77
N ALA A 127 8.66 -6.41 -33.35
CA ALA A 127 9.14 -7.50 -32.48
C ALA A 127 8.73 -7.27 -31.02
N VAL A 128 8.86 -6.03 -30.54
CA VAL A 128 8.36 -5.63 -29.21
C VAL A 128 6.84 -5.72 -29.16
N GLU A 129 6.13 -5.26 -30.21
CA GLU A 129 4.68 -5.39 -30.35
C GLU A 129 4.20 -6.85 -30.20
N GLN A 130 4.83 -7.79 -30.90
CA GLN A 130 4.50 -9.22 -30.80
C GLN A 130 4.84 -9.81 -29.43
N GLN A 131 5.92 -9.36 -28.79
CA GLN A 131 6.27 -9.76 -27.43
C GLN A 131 5.23 -9.27 -26.41
N LEU A 132 4.81 -8.01 -26.49
CA LEU A 132 3.80 -7.43 -25.60
C LEU A 132 2.43 -8.09 -25.79
N GLN A 133 2.00 -8.33 -27.04
CA GLN A 133 0.77 -9.08 -27.31
C GLN A 133 0.81 -10.51 -26.75
N THR A 134 1.99 -11.16 -26.75
CA THR A 134 2.18 -12.49 -26.14
C THR A 134 2.08 -12.45 -24.62
N ILE A 135 2.57 -11.38 -23.97
CA ILE A 135 2.41 -11.15 -22.52
C ILE A 135 0.94 -10.92 -22.18
N ILE A 136 0.24 -10.09 -22.97
CA ILE A 136 -1.18 -9.75 -22.77
C ILE A 136 -2.08 -10.97 -22.96
N PHE A 137 -1.79 -11.86 -23.91
CA PHE A 137 -2.48 -13.16 -24.04
C PHE A 137 -2.18 -14.16 -22.90
N GLY A 138 -1.22 -13.86 -22.03
CA GLY A 138 -0.96 -14.61 -20.79
C GLY A 138 -1.75 -14.11 -19.57
N TRP A 139 -2.56 -13.05 -19.71
CA TRP A 139 -3.42 -12.55 -18.64
C TRP A 139 -4.69 -13.38 -18.49
N GLU A 140 -5.10 -13.63 -17.25
CA GLU A 140 -6.37 -14.30 -16.94
C GLU A 140 -7.40 -13.22 -16.57
N LEU A 141 -8.51 -13.16 -17.31
CA LEU A 141 -9.60 -12.22 -17.10
C LEU A 141 -10.88 -12.99 -16.77
N THR A 142 -11.36 -12.85 -15.54
CA THR A 142 -12.63 -13.42 -15.08
C THR A 142 -13.57 -12.29 -14.67
N GLN A 143 -14.86 -12.45 -14.97
CA GLN A 143 -15.90 -11.50 -14.58
C GLN A 143 -15.82 -11.21 -13.07
N ASN A 144 -15.97 -9.93 -12.72
CA ASN A 144 -15.94 -9.41 -11.36
C ASN A 144 -14.67 -9.73 -10.55
N ASN A 145 -13.62 -10.34 -11.12
CA ASN A 145 -12.36 -10.62 -10.44
C ASN A 145 -11.35 -9.46 -10.66
N PRO A 146 -10.95 -8.71 -9.62
CA PRO A 146 -10.11 -7.53 -9.80
C PRO A 146 -8.67 -7.85 -10.24
N ILE A 147 -8.24 -7.25 -11.35
CA ILE A 147 -6.89 -7.38 -11.92
C ILE A 147 -6.03 -6.15 -11.62
N ASN A 148 -4.71 -6.36 -11.64
CA ASN A 148 -3.69 -5.31 -11.55
C ASN A 148 -2.42 -5.78 -12.26
N TYR A 149 -2.32 -5.56 -13.58
CA TYR A 149 -1.19 -6.00 -14.39
C TYR A 149 -0.29 -4.82 -14.77
N SER A 150 1.00 -4.93 -14.50
CA SER A 150 2.02 -3.99 -15.02
C SER A 150 2.45 -4.40 -16.43
N LEU A 151 2.60 -3.41 -17.32
CA LEU A 151 3.15 -3.55 -18.66
C LEU A 151 4.18 -2.44 -18.92
N GLY A 152 5.40 -2.85 -19.30
CA GLY A 152 6.42 -1.95 -19.86
C GLY A 152 6.23 -1.79 -21.37
N LEU A 153 6.40 -0.57 -21.89
CA LEU A 153 6.35 -0.27 -23.34
C LEU A 153 7.72 0.18 -23.89
N GLU A 154 8.81 -0.14 -23.20
CA GLU A 154 10.15 0.22 -23.60
C GLU A 154 10.43 -0.30 -25.02
N GLN A 155 10.90 0.59 -25.91
CA GLN A 155 11.22 0.29 -27.31
C GLN A 155 10.01 -0.14 -28.19
N LEU A 156 8.75 0.00 -27.74
CA LEU A 156 7.58 -0.24 -28.61
C LEU A 156 7.52 0.74 -29.80
N PHE A 157 7.94 1.98 -29.58
CA PHE A 157 8.13 2.98 -30.62
C PHE A 157 9.59 3.40 -30.68
N GLU A 158 10.11 3.51 -31.90
CA GLU A 158 11.43 4.05 -32.20
C GLU A 158 11.26 5.28 -33.09
N ASP A 159 12.03 6.34 -32.82
CA ASP A 159 12.11 7.49 -33.70
C ASP A 159 13.31 7.32 -34.66
N PRO A 160 13.15 7.48 -35.99
CA PRO A 160 14.25 7.24 -36.93
C PRO A 160 15.39 8.27 -36.83
N GLU A 161 15.08 9.51 -36.42
CA GLU A 161 16.04 10.60 -36.26
C GLU A 161 16.55 10.74 -34.82
N GLY A 162 15.84 10.14 -33.86
CA GLY A 162 16.17 10.10 -32.44
C GLY A 162 15.45 11.15 -31.58
N ASP A 163 14.33 11.69 -32.08
CA ASP A 163 13.53 12.72 -31.41
C ASP A 163 12.81 12.23 -30.13
N LEU A 164 12.32 13.19 -29.35
CA LEU A 164 11.56 12.95 -28.12
C LEU A 164 10.14 12.48 -28.45
N LEU A 165 9.77 11.30 -27.95
CA LEU A 165 8.45 10.71 -28.21
C LEU A 165 7.45 11.06 -27.12
N THR A 166 6.34 11.67 -27.50
CA THR A 166 5.15 11.81 -26.65
C THR A 166 4.20 10.64 -26.92
N THR A 167 3.87 9.90 -25.88
CA THR A 167 2.97 8.73 -25.91
C THR A 167 1.61 9.04 -25.27
N ARG A 168 0.53 8.40 -25.73
CA ARG A 168 -0.79 8.35 -25.06
C ARG A 168 -1.31 6.91 -25.03
N ILE A 169 -1.98 6.52 -23.95
CA ILE A 169 -2.53 5.17 -23.76
C ILE A 169 -3.99 5.26 -23.29
N TRP A 170 -4.86 4.41 -23.85
CA TRP A 170 -6.26 4.28 -23.45
C TRP A 170 -6.79 2.85 -23.68
N LEU A 171 -8.00 2.56 -23.17
CA LEU A 171 -8.74 1.33 -23.47
C LEU A 171 -9.89 1.62 -24.43
N GLU A 172 -9.97 0.85 -25.51
CA GLU A 172 -11.17 0.75 -26.34
C GLU A 172 -12.04 -0.37 -25.77
N ASN A 173 -13.34 -0.11 -25.53
CA ASN A 173 -14.28 -1.01 -24.84
C ASN A 173 -13.78 -1.43 -23.43
N ALA A 174 -13.56 -0.46 -22.55
CA ALA A 174 -12.87 -0.66 -21.27
C ALA A 174 -13.56 -1.64 -20.28
N ASN A 175 -14.87 -1.84 -20.36
CA ASN A 175 -15.61 -2.94 -19.70
C ASN A 175 -15.36 -3.14 -18.18
N GLY A 176 -15.15 -2.06 -17.42
CA GLY A 176 -14.84 -2.13 -15.97
C GLY A 176 -13.35 -2.14 -15.63
N LEU A 177 -12.49 -2.14 -16.64
CA LEU A 177 -11.06 -1.88 -16.55
C LEU A 177 -10.73 -0.40 -16.76
N SER A 178 -9.54 -0.03 -16.31
CA SER A 178 -8.94 1.29 -16.41
C SER A 178 -7.42 1.14 -16.62
N VAL A 179 -6.78 2.16 -17.19
CA VAL A 179 -5.33 2.23 -17.31
C VAL A 179 -4.82 3.41 -16.52
N LEU A 180 -3.76 3.18 -15.74
CA LEU A 180 -2.97 4.21 -15.04
C LEU A 180 -1.52 4.19 -15.55
N ASN A 181 -0.85 5.33 -15.45
CA ASN A 181 0.59 5.43 -15.70
C ASN A 181 1.26 5.94 -14.42
N GLN A 182 2.13 5.12 -13.84
CA GLN A 182 2.88 5.40 -12.61
C GLN A 182 4.38 5.14 -12.82
N GLY A 183 4.89 5.40 -14.03
CA GLY A 183 6.25 5.06 -14.47
C GLY A 183 6.33 3.70 -15.18
N GLN A 184 5.36 2.83 -14.92
CA GLN A 184 4.93 1.74 -15.81
C GLN A 184 3.42 1.87 -16.06
N ILE A 185 2.90 1.13 -17.04
CA ILE A 185 1.46 1.10 -17.32
C ILE A 185 0.82 0.05 -16.41
N MET A 186 -0.17 0.46 -15.63
CA MET A 186 -0.98 -0.45 -14.81
C MET A 186 -2.35 -0.59 -15.46
N LEU A 187 -2.68 -1.79 -15.94
CA LEU A 187 -4.05 -2.17 -16.29
C LEU A 187 -4.73 -2.68 -15.02
N GLN A 188 -5.75 -1.97 -14.53
CA GLN A 188 -6.43 -2.31 -13.29
C GLN A 188 -7.96 -2.15 -13.38
N GLY A 189 -8.70 -2.97 -12.66
CA GLY A 189 -10.15 -2.92 -12.60
C GLY A 189 -10.79 -4.29 -12.42
N ALA A 190 -12.11 -4.37 -12.47
CA ALA A 190 -12.86 -5.63 -12.44
C ALA A 190 -13.56 -5.83 -13.79
N PRO A 191 -13.19 -6.86 -14.59
CA PRO A 191 -13.83 -7.14 -15.88
C PRO A 191 -15.34 -7.37 -15.72
N LYS A 192 -16.15 -6.77 -16.59
CA LYS A 192 -17.61 -6.96 -16.64
C LYS A 192 -17.97 -7.75 -17.90
N ALA A 193 -19.01 -8.59 -17.83
CA ALA A 193 -19.51 -9.34 -18.98
C ALA A 193 -19.86 -8.40 -20.13
N PHE A 194 -19.27 -8.61 -21.32
CA PHE A 194 -19.49 -7.77 -22.48
C PHE A 194 -19.19 -8.49 -23.80
N ASP A 195 -20.03 -8.26 -24.82
CA ASP A 195 -19.98 -8.95 -26.11
C ASP A 195 -18.96 -8.37 -27.12
N GLN A 196 -17.99 -7.57 -26.66
CA GLN A 196 -17.02 -6.90 -27.54
C GLN A 196 -15.60 -6.95 -26.97
N THR A 197 -14.64 -7.30 -27.83
CA THR A 197 -13.20 -7.26 -27.54
C THR A 197 -12.78 -5.91 -26.98
N THR A 198 -12.08 -5.94 -25.84
CA THR A 198 -11.33 -4.81 -25.28
C THR A 198 -9.96 -4.72 -25.93
N TYR A 199 -9.53 -3.51 -26.31
CA TYR A 199 -8.17 -3.27 -26.81
C TYR A 199 -7.42 -2.27 -25.94
N LEU A 200 -6.17 -2.59 -25.60
CA LEU A 200 -5.21 -1.61 -25.08
C LEU A 200 -4.60 -0.87 -26.29
N ALA A 201 -5.00 0.39 -26.47
CA ALA A 201 -4.52 1.22 -27.56
C ALA A 201 -3.38 2.13 -27.08
N VAL A 202 -2.32 2.20 -27.86
CA VAL A 202 -1.15 3.04 -27.58
C VAL A 202 -0.81 3.84 -28.82
N SER A 203 -0.67 5.16 -28.68
CA SER A 203 -0.07 6.01 -29.72
C SER A 203 1.25 6.63 -29.27
N ALA A 204 2.12 6.91 -30.22
CA ALA A 204 3.24 7.84 -30.08
C ALA A 204 3.22 8.91 -31.19
N ARG A 205 3.78 10.08 -30.89
CA ARG A 205 4.14 11.13 -31.85
C ARG A 205 5.50 11.72 -31.47
N ASP A 206 6.22 12.22 -32.46
CA ASP A 206 7.31 13.18 -32.28
C ASP A 206 6.75 14.62 -32.08
N ASP A 207 7.62 15.60 -31.83
CA ASP A 207 7.26 17.03 -31.74
C ASP A 207 7.43 17.81 -33.08
N HIS A 208 7.87 17.15 -34.16
CA HIS A 208 8.03 17.73 -35.50
C HIS A 208 6.70 17.77 -36.27
N HIS A 209 5.89 16.71 -36.16
CA HIS A 209 4.65 16.49 -36.91
C HIS A 209 3.41 17.16 -36.29
N GLY A 210 3.57 17.91 -35.20
CA GLY A 210 2.48 18.61 -34.51
C GLY A 210 1.64 17.71 -33.60
N THR A 211 0.45 18.18 -33.25
CA THR A 211 -0.39 17.58 -32.17
C THR A 211 -1.72 16.99 -32.63
N GLU A 212 -2.12 17.19 -33.89
CA GLU A 212 -3.35 16.63 -34.47
C GLU A 212 -3.30 15.10 -34.58
N ASP A 213 -4.45 14.42 -34.64
CA ASP A 213 -4.54 12.95 -34.72
C ASP A 213 -3.71 12.34 -35.85
N HIS A 214 -3.49 13.07 -36.95
CA HIS A 214 -2.68 12.59 -38.06
C HIS A 214 -1.17 12.53 -37.76
N ALA A 215 -0.68 13.13 -36.67
CA ALA A 215 0.70 13.03 -36.19
C ALA A 215 0.96 11.71 -35.43
N TRP A 216 -0.09 11.11 -34.85
CA TRP A 216 0.02 9.97 -33.95
C TRP A 216 0.06 8.63 -34.70
N VAL A 217 1.16 7.88 -34.54
CA VAL A 217 1.26 6.48 -34.96
C VAL A 217 0.74 5.60 -33.83
N THR A 218 -0.12 4.63 -34.13
CA THR A 218 -0.94 3.91 -33.13
C THR A 218 -0.92 2.40 -33.35
N THR A 219 -0.70 1.63 -32.29
CA THR A 219 -0.93 0.19 -32.23
C THR A 219 -2.06 -0.16 -31.24
N ARG A 220 -2.56 -1.39 -31.31
CA ARG A 220 -3.60 -1.96 -30.45
C ARG A 220 -3.23 -3.38 -30.06
N PHE A 221 -3.32 -3.68 -28.78
CA PHE A 221 -3.23 -5.03 -28.26
C PHE A 221 -4.62 -5.56 -27.91
N GLU A 222 -4.97 -6.74 -28.40
CA GLU A 222 -6.20 -7.46 -28.05
C GLU A 222 -6.05 -8.07 -26.66
N LEU A 223 -6.97 -7.74 -25.74
CA LEU A 223 -7.04 -8.40 -24.43
C LEU A 223 -7.69 -9.79 -24.57
N PRO A 224 -7.37 -10.73 -23.66
CA PRO A 224 -8.08 -12.00 -23.54
C PRO A 224 -9.60 -11.82 -23.41
N ALA A 225 -10.36 -12.84 -23.82
CA ALA A 225 -11.79 -12.89 -23.55
C ALA A 225 -12.05 -13.02 -22.04
N VAL A 226 -13.04 -12.29 -21.52
CA VAL A 226 -13.48 -12.40 -20.12
C VAL A 226 -14.24 -13.71 -19.94
N THR A 227 -13.83 -14.53 -18.97
CA THR A 227 -14.57 -15.74 -18.58
C THR A 227 -15.69 -15.41 -17.60
N GLU A 228 -16.82 -16.12 -17.69
CA GLU A 228 -17.92 -16.00 -16.72
C GLU A 228 -17.48 -16.46 -15.32
N GLU A 229 -18.05 -15.82 -14.29
CA GLU A 229 -17.85 -16.13 -12.86
C GLU A 229 -18.49 -17.47 -12.46
N GLN A 230 -17.94 -18.17 -11.46
CA GLN A 230 -18.59 -19.33 -10.85
C GLN A 230 -19.19 -18.95 -9.49
N ASN A 231 -20.51 -19.14 -9.37
CA ASN A 231 -21.31 -18.81 -8.18
C ASN A 231 -21.47 -20.01 -7.21
N ASP A 232 -20.69 -21.08 -7.39
CA ASP A 232 -20.83 -22.38 -6.68
C ASP A 232 -19.89 -22.53 -5.46
N THR A 233 -19.19 -21.48 -5.03
CA THR A 233 -18.18 -21.51 -3.94
C THR A 233 -18.69 -21.00 -2.59
N GLU A 234 -18.17 -21.57 -1.50
CA GLU A 234 -18.32 -21.04 -0.14
C GLU A 234 -17.11 -20.15 0.18
N HIS A 235 -17.34 -18.85 0.43
CA HIS A 235 -16.25 -17.89 0.64
C HIS A 235 -15.80 -17.85 2.11
N PRO A 236 -14.49 -17.87 2.44
CA PRO A 236 -14.01 -18.08 3.81
C PRO A 236 -14.32 -16.95 4.82
N LEU A 237 -14.75 -15.78 4.35
CA LEU A 237 -15.23 -14.68 5.21
C LEU A 237 -16.70 -14.80 5.64
N ILE A 238 -17.48 -15.72 5.03
CA ILE A 238 -18.83 -16.08 5.51
C ILE A 238 -18.70 -16.77 6.88
N ASP A 239 -19.78 -16.74 7.67
CA ASP A 239 -19.89 -17.32 9.01
C ASP A 239 -18.85 -16.82 10.03
N GLY A 240 -19.27 -15.78 10.76
CA GLY A 240 -18.54 -15.16 11.86
C GLY A 240 -18.46 -13.64 11.71
N ILE A 241 -17.72 -13.02 12.64
CA ILE A 241 -17.28 -11.63 12.50
C ILE A 241 -15.82 -11.68 12.05
N VAL A 242 -15.49 -10.96 10.98
CA VAL A 242 -14.11 -10.74 10.56
C VAL A 242 -13.70 -9.32 10.94
N TYR A 243 -12.49 -9.20 11.48
CA TYR A 243 -11.89 -7.95 11.91
C TYR A 243 -10.71 -7.57 11.00
N ARG A 244 -10.52 -6.27 10.80
CA ARG A 244 -9.33 -5.70 10.13
C ARG A 244 -8.88 -4.41 10.83
N LEU A 245 -7.61 -4.04 10.67
CA LEU A 245 -7.11 -2.74 11.09
C LEU A 245 -7.16 -1.74 9.95
N GLU A 246 -7.49 -0.50 10.29
CA GLU A 246 -7.74 0.61 9.38
C GLU A 246 -7.16 1.91 9.94
N SER A 247 -6.92 2.93 9.09
CA SER A 247 -6.40 4.24 9.53
C SER A 247 -7.29 5.41 9.14
N THR A 248 -7.36 6.43 10.00
CA THR A 248 -8.21 7.62 9.81
C THR A 248 -7.60 8.86 10.46
N THR A 249 -7.94 10.06 9.98
CA THR A 249 -7.62 11.32 10.68
C THR A 249 -8.76 11.81 11.59
N LEU A 250 -9.87 11.06 11.67
CA LEU A 250 -11.04 11.34 12.49
C LEU A 250 -11.50 10.05 13.19
N LEU A 251 -11.35 9.97 14.51
CA LEU A 251 -11.70 8.81 15.32
C LEU A 251 -12.41 9.25 16.61
N GLY A 252 -13.55 8.65 16.93
CA GLY A 252 -14.33 8.97 18.14
C GLY A 252 -14.76 10.44 18.26
N GLY A 253 -14.80 11.19 17.15
CA GLY A 253 -15.08 12.62 17.13
C GLY A 253 -13.85 13.54 17.35
N LYS A 254 -12.67 13.00 17.70
CA LYS A 254 -11.41 13.77 17.69
C LYS A 254 -10.82 13.73 16.27
N LYS A 255 -10.57 14.91 15.70
CA LYS A 255 -9.71 15.06 14.52
C LYS A 255 -8.25 15.12 14.96
N TYR A 256 -7.39 14.43 14.24
CA TYR A 256 -5.95 14.35 14.46
C TYR A 256 -5.18 15.04 13.31
N ALA A 257 -3.95 15.47 13.56
CA ALA A 257 -3.06 15.99 12.52
C ALA A 257 -2.42 14.86 11.66
N TYR A 258 -2.52 13.62 12.16
CA TYR A 258 -1.95 12.40 11.62
C TYR A 258 -3.00 11.29 11.51
N GLU A 259 -2.62 10.16 10.90
CA GLU A 259 -3.47 8.97 10.84
C GLU A 259 -3.40 8.18 12.16
N VAL A 260 -4.55 7.88 12.76
CA VAL A 260 -4.67 6.93 13.87
C VAL A 260 -5.21 5.60 13.38
N VAL A 261 -4.58 4.51 13.83
CA VAL A 261 -5.03 3.14 13.57
C VAL A 261 -6.17 2.77 14.53
N TYR A 262 -7.20 2.13 13.98
CA TYR A 262 -8.36 1.60 14.69
C TYR A 262 -8.77 0.25 14.08
N CYS A 263 -9.80 -0.38 14.63
CA CYS A 263 -10.31 -1.67 14.15
C CYS A 263 -11.75 -1.58 13.64
N GLU A 264 -12.00 -2.27 12.54
CA GLU A 264 -13.31 -2.45 11.92
C GLU A 264 -13.76 -3.91 12.06
N ALA A 265 -15.08 -4.11 12.08
CA ALA A 265 -15.71 -5.42 12.15
C ALA A 265 -16.76 -5.56 11.04
N PHE A 266 -16.76 -6.69 10.36
CA PHE A 266 -17.69 -7.05 9.30
C PHE A 266 -18.30 -8.42 9.57
N LYS A 267 -19.58 -8.62 9.18
CA LYS A 267 -20.26 -9.92 9.24
C LYS A 267 -21.09 -10.09 7.97
N PHE A 268 -20.88 -11.22 7.30
CA PHE A 268 -21.54 -11.61 6.06
C PHE A 268 -22.46 -12.80 6.35
N VAL A 269 -23.77 -12.62 6.23
CA VAL A 269 -24.78 -13.64 6.57
C VAL A 269 -26.07 -13.38 5.78
N GLU A 270 -26.71 -14.43 5.26
CA GLU A 270 -28.01 -14.33 4.55
C GLU A 270 -28.06 -13.23 3.46
N GLU A 271 -27.02 -13.15 2.60
CA GLU A 271 -26.84 -12.09 1.56
C GLU A 271 -26.72 -10.65 2.10
N GLU A 272 -26.76 -10.44 3.43
CA GLU A 272 -26.65 -9.14 4.10
C GLU A 272 -25.23 -8.86 4.63
N VAL A 273 -24.83 -7.58 4.56
CA VAL A 273 -23.56 -7.09 5.10
C VAL A 273 -23.82 -6.23 6.34
N PHE A 274 -23.21 -6.61 7.45
CA PHE A 274 -23.21 -5.85 8.69
C PHE A 274 -21.81 -5.31 8.98
N TYR A 275 -21.73 -4.09 9.51
CA TYR A 275 -20.49 -3.37 9.77
C TYR A 275 -20.53 -2.59 11.10
N ALA A 276 -19.35 -2.43 11.71
CA ALA A 276 -19.07 -1.45 12.75
C ALA A 276 -17.61 -0.99 12.69
N ALA A 277 -17.36 0.26 13.12
CA ALA A 277 -16.05 0.82 13.35
C ALA A 277 -15.83 1.09 14.84
N SER A 278 -14.65 0.79 15.36
CA SER A 278 -14.26 1.19 16.70
C SER A 278 -14.13 2.71 16.81
N ASN A 279 -14.50 3.27 17.96
CA ASN A 279 -14.33 4.69 18.27
C ASN A 279 -13.01 5.01 19.00
N ASN A 280 -12.13 4.02 19.17
CA ASN A 280 -10.91 4.11 19.98
C ASN A 280 -9.75 3.30 19.38
N LYS A 281 -8.53 3.56 19.87
CA LYS A 281 -7.28 2.97 19.35
C LYS A 281 -6.95 1.57 19.89
N THR A 282 -7.73 1.03 20.83
CA THR A 282 -7.31 -0.15 21.64
C THR A 282 -8.25 -1.35 21.57
N ARG A 283 -9.44 -1.22 20.96
CA ARG A 283 -10.44 -2.31 20.88
C ARG A 283 -11.06 -2.43 19.49
N CYS A 284 -11.48 -3.64 19.17
CA CYS A 284 -12.37 -3.94 18.06
C CYS A 284 -13.85 -3.89 18.51
N PRO A 285 -14.81 -3.69 17.59
CA PRO A 285 -16.24 -3.72 17.90
C PRO A 285 -16.74 -5.05 18.50
N GLU A 286 -17.88 -5.00 19.18
CA GLU A 286 -18.67 -6.16 19.60
C GLU A 286 -19.79 -6.48 18.60
N GLU A 287 -20.32 -7.72 18.63
CA GLU A 287 -21.42 -8.14 17.74
C GLU A 287 -22.65 -7.24 17.83
N HIS A 288 -22.95 -6.70 19.01
CA HIS A 288 -24.12 -5.83 19.24
C HIS A 288 -23.96 -4.40 18.70
N GLU A 289 -22.76 -4.02 18.25
CA GLU A 289 -22.48 -2.73 17.60
C GLU A 289 -22.65 -2.79 16.08
N LEU A 290 -22.65 -4.00 15.50
CA LEU A 290 -22.82 -4.24 14.07
C LEU A 290 -24.22 -3.80 13.59
N LYS A 291 -24.26 -2.96 12.55
CA LYS A 291 -25.49 -2.53 11.88
C LYS A 291 -25.50 -3.03 10.42
N LYS A 292 -26.65 -3.38 9.88
CA LYS A 292 -26.78 -3.70 8.43
C LYS A 292 -26.45 -2.44 7.62
N VAL A 293 -25.55 -2.57 6.65
CA VAL A 293 -25.09 -1.49 5.76
C VAL A 293 -25.26 -1.80 4.27
N GLY A 294 -25.51 -3.06 3.90
CA GLY A 294 -25.52 -3.47 2.50
C GLY A 294 -25.91 -4.93 2.27
N GLN A 295 -25.56 -5.41 1.08
CA GLN A 295 -25.70 -6.80 0.63
C GLN A 295 -24.40 -7.30 -0.01
N TYR A 296 -24.28 -8.62 -0.19
CA TYR A 296 -23.14 -9.22 -0.89
C TYR A 296 -23.56 -10.35 -1.84
N GLN A 297 -22.73 -10.59 -2.86
CA GLN A 297 -22.73 -11.78 -3.71
C GLN A 297 -21.36 -12.47 -3.58
N ILE A 298 -21.31 -13.81 -3.69
CA ILE A 298 -20.05 -14.56 -3.84
C ILE A 298 -19.73 -14.70 -5.33
N SER A 299 -18.47 -14.52 -5.72
CA SER A 299 -17.97 -14.71 -7.08
C SER A 299 -16.59 -15.37 -7.02
N ASP A 300 -16.51 -16.67 -7.29
CA ASP A 300 -15.28 -17.47 -7.18
C ASP A 300 -14.57 -17.32 -5.81
N GLU A 301 -13.38 -16.70 -5.77
CA GLU A 301 -12.60 -16.42 -4.55
C GLU A 301 -12.91 -15.04 -3.93
N SER A 302 -13.98 -14.36 -4.36
CA SER A 302 -14.31 -12.97 -3.97
C SER A 302 -15.71 -12.80 -3.38
N LEU A 303 -15.87 -11.76 -2.53
CA LEU A 303 -17.17 -11.16 -2.21
C LEU A 303 -17.34 -9.84 -2.96
N ILE A 304 -18.44 -9.71 -3.71
CA ILE A 304 -18.90 -8.44 -4.26
C ILE A 304 -19.78 -7.79 -3.19
N VAL A 305 -19.29 -6.75 -2.54
CA VAL A 305 -19.93 -6.04 -1.42
C VAL A 305 -20.58 -4.76 -1.95
N GLN A 306 -21.89 -4.60 -1.75
CA GLN A 306 -22.63 -3.41 -2.17
C GLN A 306 -23.23 -2.71 -0.95
N ALA A 307 -22.78 -1.48 -0.66
CA ALA A 307 -23.21 -0.71 0.50
C ALA A 307 -23.40 0.77 0.13
N ASN A 308 -24.57 1.33 0.45
CA ASN A 308 -24.90 2.77 0.32
C ASN A 308 -24.55 3.41 -1.04
N GLY A 309 -24.67 2.65 -2.14
CA GLY A 309 -24.41 3.13 -3.51
C GLY A 309 -22.99 2.90 -4.02
N SER A 310 -22.09 2.40 -3.17
CA SER A 310 -20.73 2.00 -3.53
C SER A 310 -20.60 0.48 -3.65
N GLN A 311 -19.71 0.04 -4.54
CA GLN A 311 -19.29 -1.36 -4.63
C GLN A 311 -17.85 -1.51 -4.10
N GLN A 312 -17.56 -2.65 -3.49
CA GLN A 312 -16.21 -3.13 -3.25
C GLN A 312 -16.12 -4.61 -3.64
N ILE A 313 -14.94 -5.06 -4.06
CA ILE A 313 -14.70 -6.48 -4.36
C ILE A 313 -13.56 -6.96 -3.46
N TRP A 314 -13.84 -8.00 -2.66
CA TRP A 314 -12.99 -8.50 -1.59
C TRP A 314 -12.49 -9.90 -1.96
N THR A 315 -11.32 -10.00 -2.59
CA THR A 315 -10.75 -11.26 -3.09
C THR A 315 -9.84 -11.91 -2.05
N THR A 316 -10.08 -13.17 -1.73
CA THR A 316 -9.20 -13.97 -0.88
C THR A 316 -7.93 -14.34 -1.64
N LYS A 317 -6.76 -13.84 -1.21
CA LYS A 317 -5.46 -14.19 -1.80
C LYS A 317 -4.74 -15.32 -1.05
N LYS A 318 -4.99 -15.48 0.26
CA LYS A 318 -4.47 -16.61 1.06
C LYS A 318 -5.22 -16.80 2.38
N VAL A 319 -5.57 -18.04 2.73
CA VAL A 319 -5.94 -18.43 4.10
C VAL A 319 -4.80 -19.21 4.72
N TYR A 320 -4.42 -18.91 5.97
CA TYR A 320 -3.35 -19.62 6.68
C TYR A 320 -3.47 -19.52 8.20
N THR A 321 -3.12 -20.59 8.92
CA THR A 321 -2.96 -20.54 10.39
C THR A 321 -1.77 -19.65 10.76
N SER A 322 -1.97 -18.76 11.73
CA SER A 322 -0.91 -17.86 12.22
C SER A 322 0.26 -18.62 12.85
N ARG A 323 1.50 -18.16 12.65
CA ARG A 323 2.66 -18.72 13.36
C ARG A 323 2.79 -18.22 14.79
N VAL A 324 2.25 -17.03 15.05
CA VAL A 324 2.26 -16.37 16.37
C VAL A 324 1.10 -16.91 17.23
N HIS A 325 -0.13 -16.78 16.74
CA HIS A 325 -1.36 -17.15 17.46
C HIS A 325 -1.93 -18.43 16.85
N LYS A 326 -1.45 -19.61 17.29
CA LYS A 326 -1.71 -20.90 16.62
C LYS A 326 -3.19 -21.33 16.59
N GLU A 327 -4.01 -20.69 17.41
CA GLU A 327 -5.47 -20.80 17.47
C GLU A 327 -6.22 -19.87 16.50
N THR A 328 -5.49 -19.07 15.70
CA THR A 328 -6.05 -18.05 14.80
C THR A 328 -5.72 -18.34 13.35
N GLU A 329 -6.74 -18.25 12.50
CA GLU A 329 -6.56 -18.19 11.05
C GLU A 329 -6.50 -16.73 10.58
N ASN A 330 -5.53 -16.48 9.72
CA ASN A 330 -5.32 -15.24 8.99
C ASN A 330 -5.93 -15.39 7.59
N TYR A 331 -6.78 -14.44 7.21
CA TYR A 331 -7.35 -14.31 5.88
C TYR A 331 -6.68 -13.11 5.24
N PHE A 332 -5.77 -13.34 4.29
CA PHE A 332 -5.16 -12.28 3.49
C PHE A 332 -6.09 -11.95 2.33
N ILE A 333 -6.72 -10.77 2.42
CA ILE A 333 -7.79 -10.30 1.55
C ILE A 333 -7.35 -9.01 0.86
N THR A 334 -7.52 -8.97 -0.45
CA THR A 334 -7.36 -7.75 -1.26
C THR A 334 -8.72 -7.12 -1.49
N VAL A 335 -8.86 -5.83 -1.17
CA VAL A 335 -10.09 -5.06 -1.40
C VAL A 335 -9.87 -4.07 -2.54
N PHE A 336 -10.79 -4.05 -3.50
CA PHE A 336 -10.86 -3.12 -4.62
C PHE A 336 -12.10 -2.21 -4.49
N ASP A 337 -11.99 -0.91 -4.76
CA ASP A 337 -13.05 0.11 -4.58
C ASP A 337 -13.48 0.82 -5.89
N ASP A 338 -13.39 0.12 -7.01
CA ASP A 338 -13.46 0.65 -8.39
C ASP A 338 -12.25 1.54 -8.81
N ASN A 339 -11.45 2.08 -7.88
CA ASN A 339 -10.33 2.99 -8.18
C ASN A 339 -8.93 2.48 -7.77
N ARG A 340 -8.80 1.79 -6.63
CA ARG A 340 -7.53 1.37 -6.03
C ARG A 340 -7.63 0.01 -5.33
N PHE A 341 -6.48 -0.51 -4.96
CA PHE A 341 -6.34 -1.68 -4.10
C PHE A 341 -5.86 -1.32 -2.69
N GLU A 342 -6.42 -1.97 -1.67
CA GLU A 342 -5.90 -2.00 -0.31
C GLU A 342 -5.98 -3.46 0.20
N SER A 343 -4.86 -4.06 0.61
CA SER A 343 -4.82 -5.46 1.10
C SER A 343 -4.58 -5.54 2.61
N TYR A 344 -5.19 -6.56 3.25
CA TYR A 344 -5.34 -6.68 4.70
C TYR A 344 -5.09 -8.12 5.16
N THR A 345 -4.34 -8.34 6.24
CA THR A 345 -4.41 -9.59 7.02
C THR A 345 -5.57 -9.46 8.02
N MET A 346 -6.71 -10.03 7.65
CA MET A 346 -7.94 -10.05 8.45
C MET A 346 -8.00 -11.29 9.34
N GLN A 347 -8.76 -11.25 10.45
CA GLN A 347 -8.88 -12.37 11.40
C GLN A 347 -10.31 -12.46 11.95
N LYS A 348 -10.82 -13.69 12.16
CA LYS A 348 -12.08 -13.92 12.92
C LYS A 348 -11.86 -13.92 14.45
N ASN A 349 -10.63 -14.11 14.91
CA ASN A 349 -10.29 -14.02 16.34
C ASN A 349 -10.09 -12.55 16.77
N LYS A 350 -11.13 -11.96 17.37
CA LYS A 350 -11.10 -10.59 17.93
C LYS A 350 -9.84 -10.32 18.77
N ARG A 351 -9.45 -11.26 19.63
CA ARG A 351 -8.34 -11.06 20.57
C ARG A 351 -6.99 -10.91 19.86
N SER A 352 -6.71 -11.74 18.85
CA SER A 352 -5.47 -11.64 18.08
C SER A 352 -5.39 -10.32 17.29
N MET A 353 -6.53 -9.80 16.83
CA MET A 353 -6.60 -8.48 16.19
C MET A 353 -6.41 -7.35 17.21
N GLU A 354 -6.96 -7.47 18.42
CA GLU A 354 -6.71 -6.52 19.52
C GLU A 354 -5.26 -6.60 20.04
N GLU A 355 -4.56 -7.73 19.92
CA GLU A 355 -3.13 -7.80 20.24
C GLU A 355 -2.27 -6.96 19.27
N ARG A 356 -2.69 -6.75 18.00
CA ARG A 356 -2.11 -5.74 17.09
C ARG A 356 -2.42 -4.29 17.50
N LEU A 357 -3.47 -4.04 18.30
CA LEU A 357 -3.84 -2.71 18.79
C LEU A 357 -3.16 -2.32 20.12
N ASN A 358 -2.54 -3.27 20.82
CA ASN A 358 -2.08 -3.09 22.20
C ASN A 358 -0.62 -3.59 22.39
N VAL A 359 0.26 -3.27 21.43
CA VAL A 359 1.68 -3.64 21.52
C VAL A 359 2.34 -2.81 22.60
N ASN A 360 2.73 -3.43 23.72
CA ASN A 360 3.37 -2.70 24.82
C ASN A 360 4.87 -2.54 24.53
N THR A 361 5.41 -1.32 24.67
CA THR A 361 6.81 -0.98 24.37
C THR A 361 7.39 0.02 25.36
N GLY A 362 8.73 0.19 25.37
CA GLY A 362 9.43 1.30 26.01
C GLY A 362 9.99 1.00 27.40
N GLU A 363 9.42 0.04 28.14
CA GLU A 363 9.98 -0.39 29.43
C GLU A 363 11.41 -0.95 29.30
N LYS A 364 11.70 -1.54 28.13
CA LYS A 364 12.97 -2.22 27.78
C LYS A 364 13.26 -2.03 26.28
N LEU A 365 14.54 -1.99 25.93
CA LEU A 365 14.99 -2.05 24.53
C LEU A 365 14.51 -3.37 23.89
N TYR A 366 14.10 -3.32 22.61
CA TYR A 366 13.50 -4.43 21.86
C TYR A 366 12.21 -5.04 22.47
N GLN A 367 11.47 -4.29 23.31
CA GLN A 367 10.17 -4.73 23.81
C GLN A 367 9.10 -4.61 22.71
N THR A 368 8.71 -5.74 22.11
CA THR A 368 7.76 -5.77 20.99
C THR A 368 6.87 -7.02 20.99
N THR A 369 5.88 -7.05 20.10
CA THR A 369 5.06 -8.21 19.75
C THR A 369 5.25 -8.54 18.28
N LEU A 370 5.43 -9.82 17.96
CA LEU A 370 5.54 -10.33 16.59
C LEU A 370 4.15 -10.52 15.98
N PHE A 371 4.01 -10.21 14.69
CA PHE A 371 2.83 -10.50 13.88
C PHE A 371 3.25 -11.17 12.57
N ASP A 372 2.39 -11.98 11.97
CA ASP A 372 2.65 -12.55 10.65
C ASP A 372 2.64 -11.48 9.56
N LEU A 373 3.53 -11.62 8.56
CA LEU A 373 3.55 -10.78 7.36
C LEU A 373 3.82 -11.66 6.13
N LEU A 374 3.06 -11.45 5.05
CA LEU A 374 3.28 -12.14 3.77
C LEU A 374 4.17 -11.28 2.86
N ILE A 375 5.20 -11.90 2.31
CA ILE A 375 6.09 -11.31 1.29
C ILE A 375 5.83 -12.03 -0.04
N PRO A 376 5.51 -11.31 -1.14
CA PRO A 376 5.29 -11.91 -2.45
C PRO A 376 6.54 -12.60 -3.00
N THR A 377 6.32 -13.64 -3.81
CA THR A 377 7.34 -14.42 -4.52
C THR A 377 6.73 -14.98 -5.80
N ALA A 378 7.56 -15.42 -6.75
CA ALA A 378 7.11 -16.07 -7.98
C ALA A 378 6.34 -17.41 -7.76
N GLY A 379 6.23 -17.90 -6.52
CA GLY A 379 5.44 -19.08 -6.13
C GLY A 379 4.34 -18.77 -5.11
N GLY A 380 3.81 -17.54 -5.09
CA GLY A 380 2.86 -17.07 -4.08
C GLY A 380 3.57 -16.38 -2.92
N TYR A 381 3.28 -16.74 -1.66
CA TYR A 381 3.73 -15.95 -0.50
C TYR A 381 4.68 -16.67 0.46
N ARG A 382 5.85 -16.06 0.69
CA ARG A 382 6.80 -16.37 1.78
C ARG A 382 6.29 -15.74 3.07
N LEU A 383 6.05 -16.56 4.10
CA LEU A 383 5.57 -16.09 5.40
C LEU A 383 6.75 -15.68 6.30
N ALA A 384 6.79 -14.40 6.64
CA ALA A 384 7.69 -13.73 7.57
C ALA A 384 6.94 -13.35 8.87
N THR A 385 7.64 -12.74 9.82
CA THR A 385 7.02 -12.05 10.97
C THR A 385 7.62 -10.67 11.15
N ALA A 386 6.77 -9.68 11.41
CA ALA A 386 7.10 -8.26 11.57
C ALA A 386 6.81 -7.78 13.00
N SER A 387 7.61 -6.84 13.50
CA SER A 387 7.51 -6.30 14.86
C SER A 387 8.20 -4.94 14.98
N ASN A 388 7.53 -3.92 15.52
CA ASN A 388 8.13 -2.62 15.83
C ASN A 388 8.03 -2.31 17.34
N TYR A 389 8.89 -1.45 17.85
CA TYR A 389 8.90 -0.93 19.21
C TYR A 389 9.17 0.58 19.19
N ILE A 390 9.14 1.21 20.36
CA ILE A 390 9.65 2.57 20.62
C ILE A 390 10.45 2.47 21.93
N PHE A 391 11.69 2.92 21.94
CA PHE A 391 12.54 2.97 23.14
C PHE A 391 13.40 4.24 23.18
N ASP A 392 13.48 4.88 24.34
CA ASP A 392 14.38 6.02 24.58
C ASP A 392 15.82 5.52 24.79
N ARG A 393 16.70 5.72 23.80
CA ARG A 393 18.08 5.22 23.82
C ARG A 393 18.94 5.86 24.92
N ASN A 394 18.54 7.00 25.49
CA ASN A 394 19.22 7.60 26.65
C ASN A 394 19.22 6.69 27.89
N PHE A 395 18.35 5.67 27.93
CA PHE A 395 18.26 4.68 29.01
C PHE A 395 18.89 3.31 28.67
N ALA A 396 19.58 3.18 27.53
CA ALA A 396 20.41 2.03 27.23
C ALA A 396 21.65 1.96 28.16
N GLN A 397 22.04 0.76 28.60
CA GLN A 397 23.05 0.61 29.67
C GLN A 397 24.51 0.62 29.18
N ASP A 398 24.74 0.46 27.88
CA ASP A 398 26.07 0.14 27.33
C ASP A 398 26.88 1.37 26.83
N GLY A 399 26.37 2.58 27.06
CA GLY A 399 27.12 3.84 26.84
C GLY A 399 27.26 4.27 25.37
N GLU A 400 26.47 3.69 24.48
CA GLU A 400 26.35 4.12 23.08
C GLU A 400 25.67 5.49 23.01
N TRP A 401 26.36 6.48 22.42
CA TRP A 401 25.78 7.82 22.18
C TRP A 401 24.88 7.79 20.95
N TYR A 402 23.62 7.39 21.17
CA TYR A 402 22.51 7.62 20.25
C TYR A 402 21.66 8.79 20.77
N ASP A 403 21.49 9.83 19.96
CA ASP A 403 20.54 10.91 20.28
C ASP A 403 19.10 10.41 20.08
N SER A 404 18.24 10.65 21.06
CA SER A 404 16.78 10.42 21.04
C SER A 404 16.29 8.95 21.09
N PHE A 405 15.38 8.56 20.19
CA PHE A 405 14.55 7.36 20.25
C PHE A 405 14.91 6.36 19.14
N ASP A 406 14.56 5.10 19.35
CA ASP A 406 14.77 3.97 18.45
C ASP A 406 13.43 3.25 18.22
N SER A 407 13.11 2.96 16.95
CA SER A 407 11.85 2.32 16.53
C SER A 407 11.96 1.56 15.20
N ASP A 408 12.96 0.69 15.08
CA ASP A 408 13.10 -0.20 13.91
C ASP A 408 11.89 -1.16 13.78
N LEU A 409 11.15 -1.09 12.66
CA LEU A 409 10.33 -2.23 12.23
C LEU A 409 11.27 -3.35 11.80
N ASN A 410 11.37 -4.39 12.61
CA ASN A 410 12.14 -5.59 12.34
C ASN A 410 11.26 -6.63 11.63
N VAL A 411 11.71 -7.11 10.46
CA VAL A 411 11.05 -8.20 9.71
C VAL A 411 12.01 -9.37 9.50
N VAL A 412 11.63 -10.53 10.04
CA VAL A 412 12.44 -11.75 10.11
C VAL A 412 11.71 -12.92 9.43
N THR A 413 12.45 -13.94 8.97
CA THR A 413 11.83 -15.23 8.60
C THR A 413 12.43 -16.37 9.40
N SER A 414 11.61 -17.38 9.71
CA SER A 414 11.88 -18.29 10.84
C SER A 414 13.09 -19.21 10.70
N TYR A 415 13.58 -19.47 9.47
CA TYR A 415 14.61 -20.50 9.21
C TYR A 415 15.61 -20.13 8.09
N SER A 416 15.60 -18.90 7.60
CA SER A 416 16.43 -18.46 6.47
C SER A 416 16.68 -16.97 6.48
N ASP A 417 17.79 -16.56 5.87
CA ASP A 417 18.12 -15.14 5.63
C ASP A 417 17.00 -14.46 4.83
N LEU A 418 16.62 -13.24 5.23
CA LEU A 418 15.79 -12.32 4.45
C LEU A 418 16.63 -11.10 4.07
N PHE A 419 16.62 -10.73 2.80
CA PHE A 419 17.38 -9.58 2.30
C PHE A 419 16.47 -8.44 1.85
N GLY A 420 16.96 -7.20 1.95
CA GLY A 420 16.20 -6.01 1.55
C GLY A 420 15.71 -6.06 0.10
N HIS A 421 16.46 -6.67 -0.83
CA HIS A 421 16.02 -6.84 -2.23
C HIS A 421 14.83 -7.81 -2.40
N GLU A 422 14.52 -8.64 -1.39
CA GLU A 422 13.33 -9.51 -1.38
C GLU A 422 12.09 -8.81 -0.79
N MET A 423 12.25 -7.64 -0.15
CA MET A 423 11.19 -6.99 0.62
C MET A 423 11.00 -5.52 0.25
N CYS A 424 12.04 -4.70 0.37
CA CYS A 424 12.02 -3.25 0.14
C CYS A 424 11.46 -2.80 -1.22
N PRO A 425 11.52 -3.58 -2.34
CA PRO A 425 10.86 -3.20 -3.58
C PRO A 425 9.36 -2.91 -3.45
N PHE A 426 8.63 -3.56 -2.54
CA PHE A 426 7.17 -3.51 -2.44
C PHE A 426 6.61 -2.32 -1.61
N TRP A 427 7.41 -1.72 -0.73
CA TRP A 427 6.95 -0.67 0.20
C TRP A 427 7.49 0.72 -0.16
N ASP A 428 6.75 1.75 0.26
CA ASP A 428 6.93 3.17 -0.08
C ASP A 428 7.48 3.97 1.11
N VAL A 429 6.72 3.97 2.21
CA VAL A 429 6.93 4.80 3.39
C VAL A 429 6.46 4.04 4.63
N SER A 430 7.12 4.25 5.77
CA SER A 430 6.55 3.87 7.07
C SER A 430 6.41 5.07 7.99
N ILE A 431 5.41 5.04 8.88
CA ILE A 431 4.96 6.20 9.64
C ILE A 431 4.72 5.79 11.10
N ILE A 432 5.30 6.53 12.05
CA ILE A 432 4.94 6.46 13.49
C ILE A 432 4.32 7.80 13.88
N ALA A 433 3.10 7.79 14.41
CA ALA A 433 2.41 9.02 14.82
C ALA A 433 1.64 8.92 16.15
N GLY A 434 1.65 10.01 16.93
CA GLY A 434 0.93 10.11 18.19
C GLY A 434 1.11 11.44 18.91
N GLU A 435 0.43 11.62 20.05
CA GLU A 435 0.52 12.85 20.86
C GLU A 435 1.83 12.84 21.67
N GLY A 436 2.66 13.88 21.56
CA GLY A 436 3.93 14.01 22.28
C GLY A 436 3.93 15.11 23.34
N MET A 437 5.00 15.22 24.13
CA MET A 437 5.05 16.16 25.26
C MET A 437 4.98 17.65 24.87
N PHE A 438 5.48 18.01 23.68
CA PHE A 438 5.57 19.39 23.20
C PHE A 438 4.75 19.65 21.92
N SER A 439 4.58 18.63 21.09
CA SER A 439 3.82 18.62 19.84
C SER A 439 3.40 17.18 19.52
N ASP A 440 2.53 17.00 18.53
CA ASP A 440 2.34 15.70 17.90
C ASP A 440 3.69 15.20 17.33
N ILE A 441 4.02 13.93 17.59
CA ILE A 441 5.16 13.23 17.00
C ILE A 441 4.66 12.61 15.70
N ILE A 442 5.35 12.86 14.58
CA ILE A 442 5.06 12.25 13.29
C ILE A 442 6.40 11.94 12.59
N SER A 443 6.91 10.73 12.82
CA SER A 443 8.11 10.20 12.16
C SER A 443 7.75 9.49 10.87
N TYR A 444 8.68 9.53 9.91
CA TYR A 444 8.61 8.84 8.63
C TYR A 444 9.89 8.04 8.40
N SER A 445 9.80 6.98 7.60
CA SER A 445 10.91 6.32 6.93
C SER A 445 10.62 6.30 5.44
N ASP A 446 11.60 6.60 4.57
CA ASP A 446 11.45 6.40 3.13
C ASP A 446 12.01 5.04 2.67
N LYS A 447 11.99 4.78 1.36
CA LYS A 447 12.43 3.52 0.78
C LYS A 447 13.92 3.22 0.99
N ALA A 448 14.77 4.21 1.21
CA ALA A 448 16.19 4.05 1.51
C ALA A 448 16.44 3.53 2.94
N ASP A 449 15.52 3.80 3.86
CA ASP A 449 15.59 3.32 5.25
C ASP A 449 15.25 1.82 5.37
N CYS A 450 14.65 1.25 4.32
CA CYS A 450 14.45 -0.19 4.19
C CYS A 450 15.75 -0.88 3.74
N GLN A 451 16.36 -1.65 4.64
CA GLN A 451 17.65 -2.30 4.37
C GLN A 451 17.83 -3.66 5.04
N THR A 452 18.78 -4.45 4.54
CA THR A 452 19.22 -5.66 5.24
C THR A 452 20.06 -5.25 6.44
N ALA A 453 19.63 -5.59 7.65
CA ALA A 453 20.39 -5.28 8.85
C ALA A 453 21.75 -6.01 8.87
N PRO A 454 22.81 -5.41 9.46
CA PRO A 454 24.08 -6.11 9.67
C PRO A 454 23.85 -7.37 10.53
N LYS A 455 24.42 -8.50 10.12
CA LYS A 455 24.06 -9.84 10.64
C LYS A 455 24.57 -10.09 12.06
N LEU A 456 23.87 -9.52 13.04
CA LEU A 456 24.05 -9.72 14.48
C LEU A 456 23.30 -10.95 15.03
N SER A 457 22.42 -11.56 14.22
CA SER A 457 21.61 -12.72 14.59
C SER A 457 21.84 -13.92 13.64
N THR A 458 21.18 -15.06 13.90
CA THR A 458 21.38 -16.30 13.13
C THR A 458 21.04 -16.16 11.64
N TYR A 459 20.09 -15.29 11.30
CA TYR A 459 19.61 -15.05 9.94
C TYR A 459 19.60 -13.55 9.64
N ALA A 460 19.90 -13.16 8.41
CA ALA A 460 19.69 -11.79 7.94
C ALA A 460 18.21 -11.43 8.04
N PHE A 461 17.94 -10.16 8.34
CA PHE A 461 16.61 -9.61 8.53
C PHE A 461 16.55 -8.21 7.91
N VAL A 462 15.34 -7.73 7.67
CA VAL A 462 15.10 -6.40 7.11
C VAL A 462 14.65 -5.46 8.23
N ILE A 463 15.15 -4.24 8.21
CA ILE A 463 14.70 -3.14 9.07
C ILE A 463 14.12 -2.01 8.22
N PHE A 464 13.18 -1.27 8.81
CA PHE A 464 12.84 0.10 8.42
C PHE A 464 13.10 0.97 9.65
N ASN A 465 14.09 1.87 9.57
CA ASN A 465 14.39 2.84 10.63
C ASN A 465 13.48 4.05 10.53
N ASN A 466 12.99 4.57 11.65
CA ASN A 466 12.10 5.74 11.72
C ASN A 466 12.83 6.92 12.38
N ASP A 467 13.08 7.99 11.62
CA ASP A 467 13.84 9.16 12.10
C ASP A 467 12.98 10.09 12.99
N TYR A 468 13.58 10.61 14.06
CA TYR A 468 12.93 11.49 15.05
C TYR A 468 13.54 12.88 15.12
N HIS A 469 12.74 13.87 15.51
CA HIS A 469 13.25 15.20 15.81
C HIS A 469 13.91 15.19 17.20
N PRO A 470 15.04 15.88 17.44
CA PRO A 470 15.70 15.97 18.76
C PRO A 470 14.88 16.62 19.91
N ASN A 471 13.61 16.93 19.68
CA ASN A 471 12.66 17.44 20.68
C ASN A 471 11.45 16.49 20.88
N ASP A 472 11.37 15.39 20.13
CA ASP A 472 10.29 14.42 20.28
C ASP A 472 10.43 13.71 21.63
N VAL A 473 9.35 13.68 22.40
CA VAL A 473 9.29 13.02 23.71
C VAL A 473 7.95 12.30 23.83
N PHE A 474 8.03 10.97 23.84
CA PHE A 474 6.90 10.07 23.97
C PHE A 474 6.25 10.16 25.36
N LEU A 475 4.95 9.90 25.42
CA LEU A 475 4.12 10.02 26.62
C LEU A 475 3.76 8.64 27.18
N HIS A 476 4.03 8.44 28.47
CA HIS A 476 3.64 7.24 29.19
C HIS A 476 2.14 6.94 29.09
N GLY A 477 1.80 5.76 28.57
CA GLY A 477 0.44 5.27 28.37
C GLY A 477 -0.25 5.77 27.11
N GLU A 478 0.38 6.63 26.30
CA GLU A 478 -0.18 7.06 25.02
C GLU A 478 0.01 5.97 23.94
N THR A 479 -0.90 5.96 22.96
CA THR A 479 -0.99 4.92 21.94
C THR A 479 -0.57 5.46 20.58
N TYR A 480 0.63 5.11 20.13
CA TYR A 480 1.23 5.55 18.88
C TYR A 480 0.85 4.60 17.75
N SER A 481 0.40 5.14 16.63
CA SER A 481 0.01 4.36 15.45
C SER A 481 1.20 4.15 14.53
N TYR A 482 1.42 2.89 14.12
CA TYR A 482 2.37 2.54 13.07
C TYR A 482 1.64 2.10 11.81
N ILE A 483 2.10 2.62 10.66
CA ILE A 483 1.60 2.26 9.34
C ILE A 483 2.79 2.06 8.40
N LEU A 484 2.98 0.86 7.87
CA LEU A 484 3.90 0.58 6.77
C LEU A 484 3.10 0.48 5.47
N ARG A 485 3.34 1.40 4.53
CA ARG A 485 2.54 1.60 3.31
C ARG A 485 3.18 0.93 2.09
N PRO A 486 2.44 0.08 1.35
CA PRO A 486 2.91 -0.46 0.09
C PRO A 486 2.98 0.64 -0.98
N LEU A 487 3.87 0.48 -1.96
CA LEU A 487 3.79 1.26 -3.19
C LEU A 487 2.48 0.92 -3.92
N PRO A 488 1.76 1.89 -4.53
CA PRO A 488 0.40 1.68 -5.03
C PRO A 488 0.25 0.49 -5.99
N GLN A 489 1.21 0.29 -6.88
CA GLN A 489 1.22 -0.81 -7.84
C GLN A 489 1.29 -2.21 -7.20
N TYR A 490 1.72 -2.33 -5.94
CA TYR A 490 1.77 -3.59 -5.18
C TYR A 490 0.71 -3.67 -4.07
N ALA A 491 -0.21 -2.71 -3.94
CA ALA A 491 -1.22 -2.71 -2.89
C ALA A 491 -2.28 -3.83 -3.01
N SER A 492 -2.29 -4.55 -4.15
CA SER A 492 -3.01 -5.81 -4.39
C SER A 492 -2.22 -7.07 -4.02
N GLU A 493 -0.93 -6.94 -3.70
CA GLU A 493 -0.03 -8.05 -3.36
C GLU A 493 0.42 -8.04 -1.89
N VAL A 494 0.63 -6.87 -1.29
CA VAL A 494 1.16 -6.69 0.09
C VAL A 494 0.20 -5.91 0.99
N GLU A 495 0.23 -6.23 2.28
CA GLU A 495 -0.53 -5.54 3.31
C GLU A 495 -0.01 -4.10 3.55
N GLU A 496 -0.93 -3.14 3.70
CA GLU A 496 -0.63 -1.91 4.46
C GLU A 496 -0.65 -2.26 5.95
N PHE A 497 0.49 -2.73 6.44
CA PHE A 497 0.66 -3.27 7.78
C PHE A 497 0.46 -2.18 8.84
N LYS A 498 -0.54 -2.37 9.69
CA LYS A 498 -0.92 -1.46 10.79
C LYS A 498 -0.74 -2.14 12.15
N ILE A 499 -0.26 -1.39 13.15
CA ILE A 499 -0.33 -1.74 14.58
C ILE A 499 -0.48 -0.45 15.42
N ASN A 500 -0.87 -0.60 16.69
CA ASN A 500 -0.78 0.45 17.70
C ASN A 500 0.16 0.02 18.84
N MET A 501 1.06 0.93 19.23
CA MET A 501 2.06 0.77 20.26
C MET A 501 1.75 1.63 21.48
N ILE A 502 1.55 1.00 22.63
CA ILE A 502 1.37 1.66 23.93
C ILE A 502 2.76 1.86 24.53
N TYR A 503 3.20 3.11 24.63
CA TYR A 503 4.52 3.45 25.16
C TYR A 503 4.52 3.52 26.70
N HIS A 504 5.57 3.00 27.32
CA HIS A 504 5.82 3.05 28.77
C HIS A 504 7.26 3.50 29.02
N ASP A 505 7.51 4.24 30.09
CA ASP A 505 8.87 4.74 30.39
C ASP A 505 9.86 3.60 30.72
N PRO A 506 11.14 3.71 30.33
CA PRO A 506 12.17 2.71 30.64
C PRO A 506 12.30 2.36 32.13
N ILE A 507 12.46 1.07 32.44
CA ILE A 507 12.56 0.57 33.83
C ILE A 507 13.82 1.12 34.50
N GLY A 508 13.62 2.08 35.41
CA GLY A 508 14.68 2.79 36.13
C GLY A 508 14.42 4.29 36.26
N THR A 509 13.56 4.83 35.41
CA THR A 509 13.05 6.22 35.45
C THR A 509 12.40 6.53 36.81
N LYS A 510 13.05 7.42 37.59
CA LYS A 510 12.66 7.75 38.98
C LYS A 510 11.99 9.12 39.15
N THR A 511 11.13 9.55 38.22
CA THR A 511 10.24 10.73 38.35
C THR A 511 9.15 10.70 37.26
N THR A 512 7.93 11.20 37.43
CA THR A 512 7.37 12.04 38.51
C THR A 512 5.91 11.70 38.87
N GLN A 513 5.50 12.19 40.04
CA GLN A 513 4.14 12.28 40.59
C GLN A 513 3.02 12.60 39.58
N LYS A 514 1.81 12.08 39.87
CA LYS A 514 0.54 12.69 39.41
C LYS A 514 0.50 14.17 39.84
N LEU A 515 0.60 15.08 38.87
CA LEU A 515 0.23 16.49 39.08
C LEU A 515 -1.29 16.60 39.23
N THR A 516 -1.77 16.51 40.47
CA THR A 516 -3.15 16.84 40.81
C THR A 516 -3.44 18.29 40.41
N LYS A 517 -4.44 18.52 39.55
CA LYS A 517 -4.98 19.85 39.22
C LYS A 517 -5.46 20.55 40.51
N ASN A 518 -4.61 21.36 41.12
CA ASN A 518 -5.00 22.31 42.15
C ASN A 518 -5.50 23.58 41.47
N SER A 519 -6.82 23.72 41.35
CA SER A 519 -7.46 24.96 40.93
C SER A 519 -7.35 26.05 42.00
N LYS A 520 -6.89 27.23 41.61
CA LYS A 520 -7.19 28.52 42.23
C LYS A 520 -7.29 29.60 41.15
#